data_AF-A0A9W9PAW1-F1
#
_entry.id   AF-A0A9W9PAW1-F1
#
_cell.length_a   1.000
_cell.length_b   1.000
_cell.length_c   1.000
_cell.angle_alpha   90.00
_cell.angle_beta   90.00
_cell.angle_gamma   90.00
#
_symmetry.space_group_name_H-M   'P 1'
#
loop_
_entity.id
_entity.type
_entity.pdbx_description
1 polymer ?
#
loop_
_entity_poly.entity_id
_entity_poly.type
_entity_poly.pdbx_seq_one_letter_code
_entity_poly.pdbx_strand_id
1 'polypeptide(L)'
;MNDLSTTGQANALGASATDNSQPREHLPDSDGSLADQDPKQEKGIDSEQVTKKKSLFARPWSRKQLGIFSVLLFLGLGLVAIIIALPIIYTRRNHPDDGDSYQLYHSNHDDPSYKVRANHPVYAVHNFPDPGLLQHNGTWYAFGTNPKKHDPNTIHIPVATSSNFVNWTLHDDYDAMPTLGGWERSVNHWAPDAIQRDDGKFVIYYSGQTKNFKTHHCIGAAVSKDTDPLGPYIPLNESLACPHKYGGAIDPSPFKDIDGKLYVVYKGDGNSVGSGGYCGNTRKPRRPVPLILQELESDGITKSGEPKIILDIDDTDGPLIEAPDIIRSKDGVYYLFFSSHCFTSLGYNVKYAHARSLKGPYTRADRPLLQTTDFGLEAPGGASISKDGTKMVFHAKCGGWRCMFASGLDIRSGNNTIVLSALEFRVSGNHSVNGTEMSVSP
;
A
#
# COMPACT_ATOMS: atom_id res chain seq x y z
N MET A 1 -29.14 63.18 39.16
CA MET A 1 -28.28 63.12 37.96
C MET A 1 -28.34 61.66 37.50
N ASN A 2 -29.32 61.20 36.72
CA ASN A 2 -29.82 61.67 35.39
C ASN A 2 -28.78 61.46 34.28
N ASP A 3 -29.05 60.95 33.08
CA ASP A 3 -30.17 60.16 32.50
C ASP A 3 -29.61 59.46 31.22
N LEU A 4 -29.87 58.18 30.88
CA LEU A 4 -31.08 57.50 30.37
C LEU A 4 -31.28 57.57 28.82
N SER A 5 -31.32 56.39 28.16
CA SER A 5 -31.80 56.09 26.77
C SER A 5 -30.87 56.47 25.58
N THR A 6 -31.01 55.91 24.35
CA THR A 6 -32.15 55.22 23.70
C THR A 6 -31.78 54.10 22.69
N THR A 7 -32.51 52.98 22.74
CA THR A 7 -33.02 52.09 21.64
C THR A 7 -32.22 51.67 20.39
N GLY A 8 -32.38 50.39 20.01
CA GLY A 8 -32.28 49.91 18.62
C GLY A 8 -32.46 48.39 18.45
N GLN A 9 -33.68 47.89 18.14
CA GLN A 9 -33.94 46.46 17.95
C GLN A 9 -35.17 46.16 17.05
N ALA A 10 -34.99 45.35 16.00
CA ALA A 10 -36.03 44.65 15.20
C ALA A 10 -35.31 43.58 14.33
N ASN A 11 -35.57 42.27 14.44
CA ASN A 11 -36.74 41.47 13.99
C ASN A 11 -36.84 41.21 12.48
N ALA A 12 -36.65 39.94 12.07
CA ALA A 12 -37.39 39.30 10.97
C ALA A 12 -37.27 37.75 11.02
N LEU A 13 -38.40 37.06 10.99
CA LEU A 13 -38.57 35.73 10.36
C LEU A 13 -39.01 35.97 8.90
N GLY A 14 -39.12 35.05 7.94
CA GLY A 14 -38.87 33.60 7.90
C GLY A 14 -39.81 32.93 6.87
N ALA A 15 -39.29 31.99 6.08
CA ALA A 15 -39.99 31.01 5.23
C ALA A 15 -40.96 31.44 4.08
N SER A 16 -40.69 30.85 2.89
CA SER A 16 -41.65 30.21 1.96
C SER A 16 -42.21 30.93 0.70
N ALA A 17 -42.42 30.09 -0.33
CA ALA A 17 -43.45 30.13 -1.39
C ALA A 17 -43.28 30.92 -2.73
N THR A 18 -43.10 30.12 -3.80
CA THR A 18 -43.83 30.11 -5.11
C THR A 18 -43.89 31.31 -6.09
N ASP A 19 -43.24 31.07 -7.25
CA ASP A 19 -43.80 30.99 -8.62
C ASP A 19 -44.13 32.23 -9.51
N ASN A 20 -43.94 32.01 -10.83
CA ASN A 20 -44.37 32.74 -12.05
C ASN A 20 -44.67 34.27 -12.00
N SER A 21 -44.04 35.10 -12.85
CA SER A 21 -44.42 35.19 -14.29
C SER A 21 -43.51 36.13 -15.11
N GLN A 22 -43.50 35.99 -16.45
CA GLN A 22 -42.92 36.96 -17.41
C GLN A 22 -43.98 37.93 -17.96
N PRO A 23 -43.59 38.99 -18.72
CA PRO A 23 -43.68 38.84 -20.19
C PRO A 23 -42.66 39.65 -21.06
N ARG A 24 -42.06 38.96 -22.05
CA ARG A 24 -41.82 39.37 -23.47
C ARG A 24 -41.10 40.74 -23.78
N GLU A 25 -40.93 41.29 -25.00
CA GLU A 25 -41.14 40.98 -26.46
C GLU A 25 -39.83 41.34 -27.24
N HIS A 26 -39.45 40.90 -28.45
CA HIS A 26 -39.97 40.10 -29.59
C HIS A 26 -38.78 39.23 -30.17
N LEU A 27 -38.80 38.40 -31.24
CA LEU A 27 -39.56 38.24 -32.51
C LEU A 27 -39.21 39.28 -33.63
N PRO A 28 -39.47 39.03 -34.95
CA PRO A 28 -40.29 37.97 -35.56
C PRO A 28 -39.58 37.05 -36.58
N ASP A 29 -40.35 36.06 -37.05
CA ASP A 29 -40.04 35.02 -38.05
C ASP A 29 -40.21 35.49 -39.51
N SER A 30 -39.87 34.63 -40.49
CA SER A 30 -40.73 34.41 -41.69
C SER A 30 -40.31 33.18 -42.52
N ASP A 31 -41.31 32.51 -43.08
CA ASP A 31 -41.17 31.45 -44.10
C ASP A 31 -40.98 32.02 -45.52
N GLY A 32 -40.45 31.17 -46.41
CA GLY A 32 -41.23 30.83 -47.62
C GLY A 32 -41.02 31.59 -48.94
N SER A 33 -40.38 30.88 -49.87
CA SER A 33 -40.87 30.63 -51.25
C SER A 33 -40.48 31.55 -52.44
N LEU A 34 -40.31 30.86 -53.58
CA LEU A 34 -40.59 31.24 -54.99
C LEU A 34 -39.69 32.23 -55.77
N ALA A 35 -39.20 31.71 -56.91
CA ALA A 35 -38.76 32.38 -58.15
C ALA A 35 -37.48 33.25 -58.08
N ASP A 36 -36.77 33.56 -59.18
CA ASP A 36 -37.09 33.42 -60.61
C ASP A 36 -35.81 33.22 -61.50
N GLN A 37 -36.02 32.94 -62.79
CA GLN A 37 -35.12 33.12 -63.97
C GLN A 37 -34.16 31.99 -64.42
N ASP A 38 -34.58 31.37 -65.54
CA ASP A 38 -33.88 30.55 -66.54
C ASP A 38 -33.32 31.49 -67.67
N PRO A 39 -32.90 31.08 -68.90
CA PRO A 39 -32.48 29.77 -69.42
C PRO A 39 -31.18 29.77 -70.27
N LYS A 40 -30.60 28.56 -70.47
CA LYS A 40 -29.90 28.07 -71.70
C LYS A 40 -29.29 26.68 -71.45
N GLN A 41 -29.30 25.71 -72.37
CA GLN A 41 -29.77 25.68 -73.76
C GLN A 41 -30.13 24.23 -74.17
N GLU A 42 -31.09 24.05 -75.09
CA GLU A 42 -31.59 22.74 -75.54
C GLU A 42 -30.64 21.96 -76.49
N LYS A 43 -30.67 20.62 -76.38
CA LYS A 43 -30.81 19.57 -77.44
C LYS A 43 -30.16 18.25 -76.96
N GLY A 44 -30.78 17.07 -77.06
CA GLY A 44 -32.14 16.70 -77.47
C GLY A 44 -32.24 15.21 -77.83
N ILE A 45 -33.48 14.69 -77.96
CA ILE A 45 -33.87 13.36 -78.51
C ILE A 45 -33.90 12.15 -77.52
N ASP A 46 -35.14 11.78 -77.22
CA ASP A 46 -35.79 10.47 -77.00
C ASP A 46 -35.50 9.50 -75.82
N SER A 47 -36.65 9.06 -75.29
CA SER A 47 -36.97 8.01 -74.30
C SER A 47 -36.33 6.63 -74.54
N GLU A 48 -35.97 5.86 -73.51
CA GLU A 48 -36.93 5.00 -72.77
C GLU A 48 -36.46 4.46 -71.38
N GLN A 49 -37.44 4.02 -70.58
CA GLN A 49 -37.38 3.00 -69.50
C GLN A 49 -36.31 3.06 -68.38
N VAL A 50 -36.64 3.81 -67.33
CA VAL A 50 -36.90 3.30 -65.96
C VAL A 50 -36.04 2.11 -65.43
N THR A 51 -35.02 2.47 -64.63
CA THR A 51 -34.43 1.69 -63.50
C THR A 51 -33.65 0.37 -63.75
N LYS A 52 -32.37 0.37 -63.34
CA LYS A 52 -31.88 -0.55 -62.28
C LYS A 52 -30.50 -0.16 -61.72
N LYS A 53 -30.48 0.42 -60.52
CA LYS A 53 -29.26 0.61 -59.72
C LYS A 53 -28.82 -0.75 -59.19
N LYS A 54 -27.84 -1.40 -59.84
CA LYS A 54 -27.40 -2.76 -59.49
C LYS A 54 -26.76 -2.77 -58.09
N SER A 55 -27.43 -3.39 -57.12
CA SER A 55 -26.84 -3.68 -55.81
C SER A 55 -25.62 -4.59 -55.98
N LEU A 56 -24.51 -4.23 -55.33
CA LEU A 56 -23.32 -5.08 -55.20
C LEU A 56 -23.57 -6.31 -54.30
N PHE A 57 -24.66 -6.31 -53.53
CA PHE A 57 -25.11 -7.40 -52.67
C PHE A 57 -26.41 -8.00 -53.22
N ALA A 58 -26.33 -8.68 -54.36
CA ALA A 58 -27.49 -9.29 -55.03
C ALA A 58 -27.15 -10.58 -55.84
N ARG A 59 -26.30 -11.45 -55.30
CA ARG A 59 -26.18 -12.86 -55.75
C ARG A 59 -26.08 -13.79 -54.54
N PRO A 60 -26.98 -14.78 -54.39
CA PRO A 60 -26.79 -15.82 -53.38
C PRO A 60 -25.51 -16.60 -53.70
N TRP A 61 -24.61 -16.69 -52.73
CA TRP A 61 -23.38 -17.45 -52.90
C TRP A 61 -23.69 -18.94 -53.10
N SER A 62 -23.02 -19.56 -54.07
CA SER A 62 -23.10 -21.01 -54.25
C SER A 62 -22.56 -21.76 -53.02
N ARG A 63 -23.02 -23.00 -52.79
CA ARG A 63 -22.51 -23.84 -51.69
C ARG A 63 -20.97 -24.00 -51.73
N LYS A 64 -20.36 -23.96 -52.92
CA LYS A 64 -18.90 -23.95 -53.10
C LYS A 64 -18.25 -22.66 -52.60
N GLN A 65 -18.84 -21.50 -52.89
CA GLN A 65 -18.35 -20.20 -52.40
C GLN A 65 -18.50 -20.05 -50.89
N LEU A 66 -19.63 -20.52 -50.31
CA LEU A 66 -19.77 -20.61 -48.84
C LEU A 66 -18.65 -21.45 -48.23
N GLY A 67 -18.41 -22.66 -48.76
CA GLY A 67 -17.35 -23.55 -48.27
C GLY A 67 -15.95 -22.92 -48.34
N ILE A 68 -15.60 -22.30 -49.48
CA ILE A 68 -14.31 -21.62 -49.66
C ILE A 68 -14.15 -20.47 -48.67
N PHE A 69 -15.18 -19.63 -48.50
CA PHE A 69 -15.11 -18.50 -47.57
C PHE A 69 -15.04 -18.97 -46.11
N SER A 70 -15.78 -20.01 -45.71
CA SER A 70 -15.67 -20.61 -44.38
C SER A 70 -14.27 -21.14 -44.10
N VAL A 71 -13.62 -21.81 -45.08
CA VAL A 71 -12.24 -22.29 -44.95
C VAL A 71 -11.26 -21.11 -44.84
N LEU A 72 -11.39 -20.09 -45.68
CA LEU A 72 -10.54 -18.89 -45.62
C LEU A 72 -10.71 -18.10 -44.30
N LEU A 73 -11.94 -18.01 -43.78
CA LEU A 73 -12.22 -17.40 -42.49
C LEU A 73 -11.60 -18.20 -41.34
N PHE A 74 -11.70 -19.54 -41.38
CA PHE A 74 -11.11 -20.41 -40.36
C PHE A 74 -9.57 -20.37 -40.38
N LEU A 75 -8.96 -20.33 -41.58
CA LEU A 75 -7.52 -20.11 -41.75
C LEU A 75 -7.09 -18.72 -41.29
N GLY A 76 -7.88 -17.67 -41.58
CA GLY A 76 -7.62 -16.31 -41.12
C GLY A 76 -7.69 -16.16 -39.60
N LEU A 77 -8.72 -16.75 -38.97
CA LEU A 77 -8.83 -16.81 -37.50
C LEU A 77 -7.71 -17.62 -36.87
N GLY A 78 -7.33 -18.76 -37.48
CA GLY A 78 -6.16 -19.53 -37.08
C GLY A 78 -4.86 -18.74 -37.19
N LEU A 79 -4.66 -17.97 -38.27
CA LEU A 79 -3.50 -17.11 -38.45
C LEU A 79 -3.46 -15.98 -37.41
N VAL A 80 -4.59 -15.33 -37.11
CA VAL A 80 -4.69 -14.30 -36.06
C VAL A 80 -4.41 -14.90 -34.68
N ALA A 81 -4.97 -16.07 -34.37
CA ALA A 81 -4.68 -16.79 -33.13
C ALA A 81 -3.18 -17.14 -33.02
N ILE A 82 -2.54 -17.55 -34.11
CA ILE A 82 -1.10 -17.82 -34.19
C ILE A 82 -0.27 -16.53 -34.04
N ILE A 83 -0.66 -15.42 -34.66
CA ILE A 83 0.02 -14.12 -34.57
C ILE A 83 -0.09 -13.52 -33.16
N ILE A 84 -1.16 -13.80 -32.40
CA ILE A 84 -1.30 -13.39 -31.00
C ILE A 84 -0.59 -14.37 -30.06
N ALA A 85 -0.77 -15.68 -30.27
CA ALA A 85 -0.24 -16.71 -29.37
C ALA A 85 1.28 -16.92 -29.52
N LEU A 86 1.86 -16.82 -30.72
CA LEU A 86 3.30 -17.03 -30.89
C LEU A 86 4.15 -16.01 -30.11
N PRO A 87 3.90 -14.69 -30.15
CA PRO A 87 4.62 -13.73 -29.31
C PRO A 87 4.47 -14.01 -27.81
N ILE A 88 3.28 -14.41 -27.35
CA ILE A 88 3.02 -14.76 -25.94
C ILE A 88 3.75 -16.05 -25.53
N ILE A 89 3.75 -17.07 -26.38
CA ILE A 89 4.44 -18.35 -26.15
C ILE A 89 5.96 -18.17 -26.25
N TYR A 90 6.45 -17.33 -27.17
CA TYR A 90 7.87 -17.03 -27.36
C TYR A 90 8.43 -16.19 -26.20
N THR A 91 7.71 -15.16 -25.74
CA THR A 91 8.10 -14.39 -24.55
C THR A 91 8.06 -15.23 -23.27
N ARG A 92 7.09 -16.15 -23.12
CA ARG A 92 7.10 -17.14 -22.02
C ARG A 92 8.22 -18.19 -22.13
N ARG A 93 8.59 -18.64 -23.34
CA ARG A 93 9.63 -19.66 -23.53
C ARG A 93 11.05 -19.13 -23.42
N ASN A 94 11.29 -17.86 -23.76
CA ASN A 94 12.64 -17.26 -23.75
C ASN A 94 13.02 -16.60 -22.41
N HIS A 95 12.14 -16.65 -21.41
CA HIS A 95 12.42 -16.18 -20.04
C HIS A 95 11.99 -17.23 -18.99
N PRO A 96 12.59 -18.44 -18.99
CA PRO A 96 12.32 -19.44 -17.94
C PRO A 96 12.77 -18.96 -16.54
N ASP A 97 13.75 -18.05 -16.48
CA ASP A 97 14.44 -17.63 -15.26
C ASP A 97 14.09 -16.19 -14.80
N ASP A 98 12.90 -15.65 -15.14
CA ASP A 98 12.47 -14.33 -14.62
C ASP A 98 11.71 -14.38 -13.29
N GLY A 99 11.51 -15.59 -12.77
CA GLY A 99 11.06 -15.87 -11.41
C GLY A 99 12.02 -15.35 -10.33
N ASP A 100 11.51 -15.25 -9.10
CA ASP A 100 12.35 -14.95 -7.93
C ASP A 100 13.11 -16.21 -7.50
N SER A 101 14.43 -16.17 -7.59
CA SER A 101 15.33 -17.27 -7.22
C SER A 101 15.76 -17.09 -5.76
N TYR A 102 15.15 -17.88 -4.88
CA TYR A 102 15.45 -17.93 -3.46
C TYR A 102 15.94 -19.33 -3.07
N GLN A 103 16.64 -19.42 -1.93
CA GLN A 103 16.94 -20.68 -1.26
C GLN A 103 16.45 -20.55 0.18
N LEU A 104 15.74 -21.57 0.69
CA LEU A 104 15.37 -21.61 2.09
C LEU A 104 16.61 -21.93 2.93
N TYR A 105 16.78 -21.20 4.02
CA TYR A 105 17.82 -21.49 5.00
C TYR A 105 17.49 -22.78 5.74
N HIS A 106 18.35 -23.79 5.61
CA HIS A 106 18.17 -25.11 6.19
C HIS A 106 19.44 -25.50 6.94
N SER A 107 19.58 -25.01 8.18
CA SER A 107 20.69 -25.39 9.04
C SER A 107 20.31 -26.58 9.92
N ASN A 108 21.20 -27.55 10.02
CA ASN A 108 21.13 -28.60 11.05
C ASN A 108 21.35 -28.02 12.48
N HIS A 109 21.59 -26.72 12.58
CA HIS A 109 21.79 -25.94 13.81
C HIS A 109 20.86 -24.70 13.84
N ASP A 110 19.68 -24.77 13.22
CA ASP A 110 18.59 -23.80 13.48
C ASP A 110 18.32 -23.69 14.99
N ASP A 111 18.03 -22.48 15.50
CA ASP A 111 17.78 -22.27 16.92
C ASP A 111 16.57 -23.11 17.40
N PRO A 112 16.65 -23.81 18.56
CA PRO A 112 15.54 -24.64 19.05
C PRO A 112 14.20 -23.90 19.19
N SER A 113 14.20 -22.58 19.36
CA SER A 113 13.00 -21.74 19.37
C SER A 113 12.08 -21.95 18.16
N TYR A 114 12.65 -22.20 16.97
CA TYR A 114 11.89 -22.48 15.73
C TYR A 114 11.09 -23.78 15.76
N LYS A 115 11.27 -24.62 16.79
CA LYS A 115 10.52 -25.88 17.01
C LYS A 115 9.68 -25.84 18.31
N VAL A 116 9.72 -24.74 19.08
CA VAL A 116 8.94 -24.58 20.31
C VAL A 116 7.51 -24.16 19.98
N ARG A 117 6.53 -25.03 20.29
CA ARG A 117 5.10 -24.79 20.00
C ARG A 117 4.56 -23.48 20.57
N ALA A 118 5.07 -23.03 21.72
CA ALA A 118 4.64 -21.78 22.36
C ALA A 118 5.06 -20.52 21.58
N ASN A 119 6.08 -20.62 20.72
CA ASN A 119 6.63 -19.51 19.93
C ASN A 119 5.96 -19.39 18.55
N HIS A 120 4.91 -20.17 18.28
CA HIS A 120 4.16 -20.06 17.03
C HIS A 120 3.41 -18.72 16.96
N PRO A 121 3.52 -17.98 15.83
CA PRO A 121 2.68 -16.81 15.58
C PRO A 121 1.19 -17.14 15.64
N VAL A 122 0.43 -16.24 16.28
CA VAL A 122 -1.03 -16.31 16.34
C VAL A 122 -1.60 -15.58 15.13
N TYR A 123 -2.46 -16.25 14.38
CA TYR A 123 -3.27 -15.62 13.33
C TYR A 123 -4.18 -14.56 13.96
N ALA A 124 -4.07 -13.29 13.51
CA ALA A 124 -4.75 -12.16 14.13
C ALA A 124 -5.91 -11.63 13.29
N VAL A 125 -5.67 -11.20 12.05
CA VAL A 125 -6.69 -10.51 11.20
C VAL A 125 -6.60 -10.96 9.74
N HIS A 126 -7.76 -11.19 9.12
CA HIS A 126 -7.88 -11.57 7.71
C HIS A 126 -7.72 -10.38 6.75
N ASN A 127 -7.06 -10.57 5.61
CA ASN A 127 -6.82 -9.53 4.59
C ASN A 127 -6.33 -8.20 5.19
N PHE A 128 -5.25 -8.29 5.95
CA PHE A 128 -4.60 -7.17 6.62
C PHE A 128 -3.10 -7.21 6.27
N PRO A 129 -2.71 -6.71 5.08
CA PRO A 129 -1.32 -6.64 4.67
C PRO A 129 -0.61 -5.49 5.41
N ASP A 130 0.71 -5.61 5.51
CA ASP A 130 1.63 -4.55 5.94
C ASP A 130 1.23 -3.82 7.24
N PRO A 131 1.08 -4.58 8.36
CA PRO A 131 0.62 -4.05 9.64
C PRO A 131 1.67 -3.17 10.36
N GLY A 132 1.54 -1.84 10.27
CA GLY A 132 2.24 -0.91 11.16
C GLY A 132 1.69 -0.96 12.60
N LEU A 133 2.51 -0.65 13.61
CA LEU A 133 2.21 -0.99 15.01
C LEU A 133 2.41 0.17 16.02
N LEU A 134 1.30 0.56 16.66
CA LEU A 134 1.27 1.56 17.72
C LEU A 134 0.76 0.96 19.05
N GLN A 135 1.34 1.40 20.17
CA GLN A 135 0.80 1.15 21.51
C GLN A 135 0.48 2.48 22.20
N HIS A 136 -0.71 2.58 22.80
CA HIS A 136 -1.10 3.74 23.60
C HIS A 136 -2.06 3.33 24.72
N ASN A 137 -1.82 3.80 25.95
CA ASN A 137 -2.62 3.54 27.16
C ASN A 137 -3.00 2.06 27.41
N GLY A 138 -2.12 1.12 27.07
CA GLY A 138 -2.33 -0.32 27.22
C GLY A 138 -3.04 -1.00 26.05
N THR A 139 -3.64 -0.23 25.15
CA THR A 139 -4.21 -0.72 23.88
C THR A 139 -3.13 -0.74 22.79
N TRP A 140 -3.18 -1.78 21.96
CA TRP A 140 -2.42 -1.90 20.73
C TRP A 140 -3.32 -1.58 19.54
N TYR A 141 -2.72 -0.92 18.55
CA TYR A 141 -3.35 -0.50 17.30
C TYR A 141 -2.45 -0.98 16.17
N ALA A 142 -3.04 -1.69 15.21
CA ALA A 142 -2.39 -2.06 13.96
C ALA A 142 -3.06 -1.32 12.81
N PHE A 143 -2.29 -0.73 11.91
CA PHE A 143 -2.78 -0.06 10.70
C PHE A 143 -2.31 -0.84 9.48
N GLY A 144 -3.15 -1.05 8.47
CA GLY A 144 -2.85 -1.97 7.37
C GLY A 144 -2.96 -1.34 5.99
N THR A 145 -2.40 -2.02 4.97
CA THR A 145 -2.63 -1.71 3.56
C THR A 145 -4.12 -1.78 3.22
N ASN A 146 -4.59 -0.85 2.40
CA ASN A 146 -6.01 -0.70 2.07
C ASN A 146 -6.65 -2.01 1.52
N PRO A 147 -7.84 -2.43 1.98
CA PRO A 147 -8.34 -3.80 1.78
C PRO A 147 -8.74 -4.16 0.34
N LYS A 148 -8.88 -3.17 -0.55
CA LYS A 148 -9.31 -3.35 -1.95
C LYS A 148 -8.42 -2.55 -2.92
N LYS A 149 -7.57 -3.26 -3.66
CA LYS A 149 -6.72 -2.64 -4.68
C LYS A 149 -7.56 -1.97 -5.79
N HIS A 150 -7.21 -0.74 -6.15
CA HIS A 150 -7.87 0.08 -7.19
C HIS A 150 -9.37 0.43 -6.98
N ASP A 151 -10.00 0.18 -5.83
CA ASP A 151 -11.36 0.66 -5.50
C ASP A 151 -11.30 2.07 -4.91
N PRO A 152 -11.87 3.13 -5.54
CA PRO A 152 -11.84 4.49 -5.02
C PRO A 152 -12.77 4.75 -3.82
N ASN A 153 -13.51 3.73 -3.38
CA ASN A 153 -14.42 3.75 -2.22
C ASN A 153 -13.96 2.75 -1.13
N THR A 154 -12.71 2.30 -1.21
CA THR A 154 -12.05 1.58 -0.12
C THR A 154 -11.89 2.50 1.09
N ILE A 155 -11.94 1.94 2.30
CA ILE A 155 -11.22 2.52 3.45
C ILE A 155 -9.76 2.72 3.02
N HIS A 156 -9.20 3.90 3.22
CA HIS A 156 -7.81 4.19 2.85
C HIS A 156 -6.85 3.54 3.85
N ILE A 157 -7.06 3.77 5.15
CA ILE A 157 -6.26 3.18 6.24
C ILE A 157 -7.18 2.35 7.17
N PRO A 158 -7.28 1.03 6.99
CA PRO A 158 -7.93 0.14 7.95
C PRO A 158 -7.13 0.06 9.26
N VAL A 159 -7.84 -0.08 10.37
CA VAL A 159 -7.26 -0.22 11.71
C VAL A 159 -7.85 -1.41 12.46
N ALA A 160 -7.01 -2.14 13.20
CA ALA A 160 -7.40 -3.18 14.14
C ALA A 160 -6.83 -2.89 15.53
N THR A 161 -7.53 -3.28 16.60
CA THR A 161 -7.07 -3.03 17.99
C THR A 161 -7.08 -4.28 18.87
N SER A 162 -6.22 -4.29 19.89
CA SER A 162 -6.15 -5.36 20.89
C SER A 162 -5.71 -4.84 22.26
N SER A 163 -6.29 -5.36 23.34
CA SER A 163 -5.83 -5.11 24.72
C SER A 163 -4.82 -6.15 25.23
N ASN A 164 -4.64 -7.26 24.53
CA ASN A 164 -3.79 -8.38 24.96
C ASN A 164 -2.79 -8.88 23.90
N PHE A 165 -2.73 -8.24 22.72
CA PHE A 165 -1.91 -8.60 21.56
C PHE A 165 -2.26 -9.94 20.87
N VAL A 166 -3.27 -10.67 21.37
CA VAL A 166 -3.65 -12.00 20.89
C VAL A 166 -5.00 -11.98 20.20
N ASN A 167 -6.00 -11.37 20.83
CA ASN A 167 -7.33 -11.18 20.27
C ASN A 167 -7.40 -9.79 19.65
N TRP A 168 -7.63 -9.71 18.34
CA TRP A 168 -7.68 -8.45 17.58
C TRP A 168 -9.08 -8.21 17.03
N THR A 169 -9.55 -6.96 17.14
CA THR A 169 -10.81 -6.48 16.57
C THR A 169 -10.49 -5.57 15.40
N LEU A 170 -10.86 -5.97 14.18
CA LEU A 170 -10.82 -5.11 13.00
C LEU A 170 -12.00 -4.14 13.04
N HIS A 171 -11.79 -2.89 12.66
CA HIS A 171 -12.84 -1.87 12.58
C HIS A 171 -13.28 -1.71 11.12
N ASP A 172 -13.98 -2.72 10.60
CA ASP A 172 -14.31 -2.90 9.17
C ASP A 172 -15.07 -1.73 8.49
N ASP A 173 -15.74 -0.88 9.28
CA ASP A 173 -16.48 0.31 8.81
C ASP A 173 -15.76 1.65 9.15
N TYR A 174 -14.52 1.61 9.66
CA TYR A 174 -13.77 2.80 10.08
C TYR A 174 -12.52 3.04 9.21
N ASP A 175 -12.42 4.25 8.65
CA ASP A 175 -11.20 4.73 8.00
C ASP A 175 -10.45 5.69 8.94
N ALA A 176 -9.21 5.34 9.26
CA ALA A 176 -8.35 6.23 10.05
C ALA A 176 -7.94 7.48 9.25
N MET A 177 -7.94 7.45 7.91
CA MET A 177 -7.63 8.60 7.06
C MET A 177 -8.76 8.85 6.03
N PRO A 178 -9.92 9.36 6.46
CA PRO A 178 -11.12 9.49 5.62
C PRO A 178 -11.06 10.66 4.62
N THR A 179 -9.94 11.35 4.52
CA THR A 179 -9.69 12.47 3.59
C THR A 179 -8.34 12.29 2.90
N LEU A 180 -8.11 13.02 1.80
CA LEU A 180 -6.95 12.86 0.92
C LEU A 180 -6.22 14.17 0.67
N GLY A 181 -4.90 14.09 0.53
CA GLY A 181 -4.03 15.19 0.14
C GLY A 181 -4.20 15.58 -1.34
N GLY A 182 -3.88 16.84 -1.66
CA GLY A 182 -3.94 17.37 -3.03
C GLY A 182 -3.08 16.59 -4.03
N TRP A 183 -2.03 15.90 -3.59
CA TRP A 183 -1.06 15.18 -4.42
C TRP A 183 -1.44 13.74 -4.83
N GLU A 184 -2.34 13.06 -4.10
CA GLU A 184 -2.54 11.59 -4.21
C GLU A 184 -3.87 11.17 -4.84
N ARG A 185 -4.02 9.89 -5.18
CA ARG A 185 -5.24 9.30 -5.75
C ARG A 185 -6.01 8.57 -4.64
N SER A 186 -7.34 8.48 -4.75
CA SER A 186 -8.20 7.75 -3.79
C SER A 186 -8.06 6.22 -3.83
N VAL A 187 -6.92 5.69 -4.27
CA VAL A 187 -6.67 4.25 -4.44
C VAL A 187 -5.25 3.92 -4.02
N ASN A 188 -5.05 2.68 -3.55
CA ASN A 188 -3.73 2.10 -3.31
C ASN A 188 -2.93 2.85 -2.24
N HIS A 189 -3.44 2.87 -1.01
CA HIS A 189 -2.74 3.36 0.17
C HIS A 189 -2.11 2.16 0.89
N TRP A 190 -0.78 2.09 0.95
CA TRP A 190 -0.05 0.89 1.36
C TRP A 190 0.91 1.13 2.53
N ALA A 191 1.15 0.08 3.32
CA ALA A 191 2.11 0.01 4.42
C ALA A 191 2.09 1.24 5.35
N PRO A 192 0.98 1.50 6.07
CA PRO A 192 0.92 2.62 6.99
C PRO A 192 1.45 2.28 8.38
N ASP A 193 2.29 3.14 8.96
CA ASP A 193 2.77 3.00 10.33
C ASP A 193 2.79 4.35 11.08
N ALA A 194 2.64 4.30 12.42
CA ALA A 194 2.18 5.42 13.23
C ALA A 194 3.02 5.67 14.50
N ILE A 195 3.27 6.94 14.82
CA ILE A 195 4.01 7.36 16.01
C ILE A 195 3.33 8.51 16.76
N GLN A 196 3.41 8.47 18.10
CA GLN A 196 3.00 9.58 18.95
C GLN A 196 4.10 10.66 19.06
N ARG A 197 3.70 11.92 18.92
CA ARG A 197 4.47 13.15 19.17
C ARG A 197 4.43 13.54 20.65
N ASP A 198 5.32 14.44 21.07
CA ASP A 198 5.38 14.90 22.46
C ASP A 198 4.22 15.83 22.86
N ASP A 199 3.47 16.37 21.90
CA ASP A 199 2.19 17.07 22.14
C ASP A 199 0.98 16.11 22.25
N GLY A 200 1.24 14.80 22.33
CA GLY A 200 0.24 13.75 22.49
C GLY A 200 -0.50 13.37 21.20
N LYS A 201 -0.33 14.12 20.10
CA LYS A 201 -0.88 13.78 18.79
C LYS A 201 -0.12 12.63 18.13
N PHE A 202 -0.70 12.07 17.07
CA PHE A 202 -0.12 10.98 16.30
C PHE A 202 0.16 11.43 14.86
N VAL A 203 1.22 10.90 14.27
CA VAL A 203 1.48 11.00 12.83
C VAL A 203 1.47 9.58 12.28
N ILE A 204 0.68 9.36 11.24
CA ILE A 204 0.73 8.14 10.43
C ILE A 204 1.39 8.46 9.09
N TYR A 205 2.35 7.64 8.71
CA TYR A 205 3.05 7.73 7.43
C TYR A 205 2.57 6.56 6.58
N TYR A 206 2.46 6.74 5.28
CA TYR A 206 1.90 5.72 4.38
C TYR A 206 2.41 5.91 2.96
N SER A 207 2.22 4.90 2.11
CA SER A 207 2.54 4.96 0.68
C SER A 207 1.29 5.36 -0.10
N GLY A 208 1.26 6.56 -0.69
CA GLY A 208 0.12 7.04 -1.50
C GLY A 208 0.42 7.02 -2.99
N GLN A 209 -0.52 6.53 -3.82
CA GLN A 209 -0.36 6.55 -5.28
C GLN A 209 -0.53 7.98 -5.82
N THR A 210 0.53 8.57 -6.36
CA THR A 210 0.53 9.99 -6.75
C THR A 210 -0.29 10.28 -8.02
N LYS A 211 -0.94 11.46 -8.06
CA LYS A 211 -1.62 11.97 -9.26
C LYS A 211 -0.62 12.19 -10.41
N ASN A 212 0.56 12.74 -10.12
CA ASN A 212 1.43 13.36 -11.12
C ASN A 212 2.58 12.46 -11.63
N PHE A 213 2.79 11.29 -11.02
CA PHE A 213 3.82 10.33 -11.43
C PHE A 213 3.19 8.94 -11.70
N LYS A 214 2.27 8.91 -12.68
CA LYS A 214 1.60 7.70 -13.21
C LYS A 214 0.92 6.82 -12.14
N THR A 215 1.54 5.68 -11.84
CA THR A 215 1.11 4.64 -10.90
C THR A 215 2.20 4.32 -9.88
N HIS A 216 3.19 5.21 -9.75
CA HIS A 216 4.20 5.14 -8.70
C HIS A 216 3.64 5.75 -7.41
N HIS A 217 4.36 5.50 -6.33
CA HIS A 217 4.00 5.94 -4.98
C HIS A 217 5.01 6.92 -4.42
N CYS A 218 4.55 7.73 -3.47
CA CYS A 218 5.38 8.59 -2.64
C CYS A 218 4.99 8.36 -1.17
N ILE A 219 5.87 8.76 -0.25
CA ILE A 219 5.56 8.78 1.19
C ILE A 219 4.63 9.96 1.48
N GLY A 220 3.42 9.65 1.93
CA GLY A 220 2.51 10.59 2.57
C GLY A 220 2.72 10.62 4.09
N ALA A 221 2.18 11.64 4.72
CA ALA A 221 2.03 11.72 6.16
C ALA A 221 0.68 12.38 6.47
N ALA A 222 0.05 11.95 7.56
CA ALA A 222 -1.20 12.49 8.06
C ALA A 222 -1.14 12.63 9.58
N VAL A 223 -1.69 13.72 10.12
CA VAL A 223 -1.63 14.05 11.55
C VAL A 223 -3.00 13.87 12.17
N SER A 224 -3.08 13.22 13.33
CA SER A 224 -4.34 13.04 14.05
C SER A 224 -4.97 14.39 14.41
N LYS A 225 -6.29 14.48 14.20
CA LYS A 225 -7.07 15.68 14.53
C LYS A 225 -6.87 16.10 15.99
N ASP A 226 -6.84 15.12 16.88
CA ASP A 226 -6.67 15.27 18.33
C ASP A 226 -5.76 14.16 18.90
N THR A 227 -5.82 13.92 20.20
CA THR A 227 -5.03 12.96 20.98
C THR A 227 -5.60 11.53 21.00
N ASP A 228 -6.47 11.18 20.05
CA ASP A 228 -6.98 9.81 19.85
C ASP A 228 -6.08 9.04 18.86
N PRO A 229 -5.54 7.85 19.22
CA PRO A 229 -4.78 7.00 18.31
C PRO A 229 -5.54 6.53 17.06
N LEU A 230 -6.87 6.47 17.08
CA LEU A 230 -7.68 6.15 15.89
C LEU A 230 -7.75 7.33 14.90
N GLY A 231 -7.51 8.55 15.38
CA GLY A 231 -7.56 9.77 14.58
C GLY A 231 -8.92 10.48 14.68
N PRO A 232 -9.58 10.85 13.57
CA PRO A 232 -9.13 10.67 12.19
C PRO A 232 -7.85 11.48 11.91
N TYR A 233 -7.02 10.95 11.04
CA TYR A 233 -5.78 11.54 10.55
C TYR A 233 -6.08 12.41 9.32
N ILE A 234 -5.48 13.61 9.29
CA ILE A 234 -5.63 14.58 8.21
C ILE A 234 -4.33 14.61 7.39
N PRO A 235 -4.32 14.22 6.11
CA PRO A 235 -3.10 14.16 5.30
C PRO A 235 -2.56 15.53 4.93
N LEU A 236 -1.24 15.59 4.73
CA LEU A 236 -0.58 16.74 4.14
C LEU A 236 -1.01 16.92 2.68
N ASN A 237 -1.08 18.17 2.23
CA ASN A 237 -1.46 18.49 0.85
C ASN A 237 -0.39 18.08 -0.20
N GLU A 238 0.83 17.78 0.26
CA GLU A 238 1.98 17.32 -0.54
C GLU A 238 2.63 16.09 0.10
N SER A 239 3.31 15.26 -0.71
CA SER A 239 4.04 14.08 -0.23
C SER A 239 5.28 14.48 0.57
N LEU A 240 5.49 13.84 1.73
CA LEU A 240 6.69 14.00 2.56
C LEU A 240 7.97 13.69 1.78
N ALA A 241 8.01 12.58 1.03
CA ALA A 241 9.17 12.18 0.23
C ALA A 241 8.77 11.44 -1.06
N CYS A 242 9.35 11.85 -2.20
CA CYS A 242 9.21 11.11 -3.46
C CYS A 242 10.53 11.12 -4.27
N PRO A 243 11.48 10.21 -3.98
CA PRO A 243 12.77 10.17 -4.66
C PRO A 243 12.63 9.55 -6.06
N HIS A 244 12.19 10.32 -7.05
CA HIS A 244 11.96 9.85 -8.43
C HIS A 244 13.15 9.10 -9.08
N LYS A 245 14.39 9.35 -8.62
CA LYS A 245 15.60 8.59 -9.02
C LYS A 245 15.52 7.08 -8.71
N TYR A 246 14.67 6.69 -7.75
CA TYR A 246 14.36 5.31 -7.38
C TYR A 246 12.89 4.97 -7.69
N GLY A 247 12.29 5.56 -8.73
CA GLY A 247 10.92 5.23 -9.13
C GLY A 247 9.80 5.68 -8.19
N GLY A 248 10.13 6.32 -7.06
CA GLY A 248 9.17 6.68 -6.01
C GLY A 248 9.65 6.20 -4.64
N ALA A 249 8.74 6.13 -3.68
CA ALA A 249 9.00 5.51 -2.38
C ALA A 249 7.73 4.89 -1.79
N ILE A 250 7.94 3.82 -1.03
CA ILE A 250 6.90 3.07 -0.28
C ILE A 250 7.44 2.67 1.10
N ASP A 251 6.58 2.06 1.90
CA ASP A 251 6.83 1.41 3.19
C ASP A 251 7.56 2.31 4.22
N PRO A 252 6.92 3.38 4.71
CA PRO A 252 7.47 4.22 5.77
C PRO A 252 7.23 3.64 7.18
N SER A 253 8.29 3.36 7.94
CA SER A 253 8.24 3.18 9.41
C SER A 253 8.78 4.43 10.14
N PRO A 254 8.08 4.94 11.16
CA PRO A 254 8.55 6.02 12.00
C PRO A 254 9.36 5.56 13.21
N PHE A 255 10.54 6.14 13.39
CA PHE A 255 11.41 5.89 14.53
C PHE A 255 11.58 7.15 15.40
N LYS A 256 11.75 6.95 16.72
CA LYS A 256 12.15 8.01 17.66
C LYS A 256 13.35 7.53 18.47
N ASP A 257 14.47 8.25 18.37
CA ASP A 257 15.70 7.89 19.09
C ASP A 257 15.71 8.47 20.51
N ILE A 258 16.69 8.05 21.31
CA ILE A 258 16.83 8.40 22.73
C ILE A 258 17.18 9.87 23.00
N ASP A 259 17.56 10.63 21.98
CA ASP A 259 17.74 12.10 22.05
C ASP A 259 16.43 12.86 21.78
N GLY A 260 15.33 12.15 21.52
CA GLY A 260 14.01 12.70 21.23
C GLY A 260 13.77 13.02 19.75
N LYS A 261 14.75 12.83 18.85
CA LYS A 261 14.57 13.10 17.43
C LYS A 261 13.61 12.13 16.77
N LEU A 262 12.81 12.65 15.85
CA LEU A 262 11.94 11.88 14.98
C LEU A 262 12.67 11.54 13.67
N TYR A 263 12.36 10.36 13.16
CA TYR A 263 12.88 9.84 11.91
C TYR A 263 11.75 9.10 11.17
N VAL A 264 11.84 9.05 9.85
CA VAL A 264 11.11 8.07 9.05
C VAL A 264 12.10 7.30 8.18
N VAL A 265 12.04 5.98 8.21
CA VAL A 265 12.75 5.10 7.28
C VAL A 265 11.76 4.63 6.21
N TYR A 266 12.17 4.61 4.94
CA TYR A 266 11.32 4.18 3.82
C TYR A 266 12.12 3.55 2.69
N LYS A 267 11.47 2.75 1.85
CA LYS A 267 12.07 2.13 0.67
C LYS A 267 12.04 3.11 -0.51
N GLY A 268 13.15 3.24 -1.23
CA GLY A 268 13.15 3.76 -2.61
C GLY A 268 12.67 2.68 -3.58
N ASP A 269 11.50 2.86 -4.20
CA ASP A 269 10.77 1.82 -4.94
C ASP A 269 11.33 1.55 -6.36
N GLY A 270 12.65 1.36 -6.47
CA GLY A 270 13.38 1.26 -7.74
C GLY A 270 12.95 0.08 -8.62
N ASN A 271 12.31 -0.93 -8.01
CA ASN A 271 11.68 -2.04 -8.72
C ASN A 271 10.48 -1.62 -9.60
N SER A 272 9.77 -0.53 -9.29
CA SER A 272 8.71 0.01 -10.18
C SER A 272 9.24 0.64 -11.46
N VAL A 273 10.54 0.97 -11.51
CA VAL A 273 11.30 1.40 -12.71
C VAL A 273 12.42 0.40 -13.07
N GLY A 274 12.23 -0.85 -12.63
CA GLY A 274 13.16 -1.97 -12.80
C GLY A 274 13.23 -2.52 -14.22
N SER A 275 14.13 -3.48 -14.42
CA SER A 275 14.34 -4.15 -15.72
C SER A 275 13.34 -5.30 -16.02
N GLY A 276 12.34 -5.48 -15.17
CA GLY A 276 11.24 -6.44 -15.35
C GLY A 276 11.43 -7.78 -14.63
N GLY A 277 10.50 -8.70 -14.89
CA GLY A 277 10.37 -9.97 -14.16
C GLY A 277 9.60 -9.81 -12.85
N TYR A 278 9.74 -10.74 -11.90
CA TYR A 278 9.01 -10.71 -10.63
C TYR A 278 9.31 -9.43 -9.82
N CYS A 279 8.24 -8.85 -9.26
CA CYS A 279 8.17 -7.50 -8.67
C CYS A 279 8.80 -6.36 -9.51
N GLY A 280 9.10 -6.60 -10.80
CA GLY A 280 9.74 -5.62 -11.69
C GLY A 280 11.27 -5.60 -11.67
N ASN A 281 11.96 -6.40 -10.83
CA ASN A 281 13.42 -6.25 -10.60
C ASN A 281 14.24 -7.54 -10.55
N THR A 282 13.72 -8.71 -10.95
CA THR A 282 14.56 -9.93 -11.02
C THR A 282 15.58 -9.86 -12.16
N ARG A 283 15.18 -9.32 -13.33
CA ARG A 283 16.01 -9.23 -14.53
C ARG A 283 17.18 -8.25 -14.33
N LYS A 284 18.38 -8.63 -14.78
CA LYS A 284 19.60 -7.82 -14.66
C LYS A 284 19.73 -6.82 -15.84
N PRO A 285 20.36 -5.63 -15.63
CA PRO A 285 20.85 -5.10 -14.36
C PRO A 285 19.69 -4.67 -13.45
N ARG A 286 19.74 -5.06 -12.17
CA ARG A 286 18.72 -4.65 -11.19
C ARG A 286 18.85 -3.16 -10.89
N ARG A 287 17.74 -2.51 -10.55
CA ARG A 287 17.75 -1.16 -9.96
C ARG A 287 18.06 -1.23 -8.46
N PRO A 288 18.79 -0.24 -7.90
CA PRO A 288 18.85 0.00 -6.47
C PRO A 288 17.45 0.10 -5.85
N VAL A 289 17.26 -0.43 -4.65
CA VAL A 289 16.03 -0.30 -3.86
C VAL A 289 16.36 0.03 -2.40
N PRO A 290 17.04 1.17 -2.16
CA PRO A 290 17.63 1.46 -0.87
C PRO A 290 16.58 1.74 0.21
N LEU A 291 16.89 1.35 1.45
CA LEU A 291 16.24 1.83 2.65
C LEU A 291 16.87 3.17 3.04
N ILE A 292 16.04 4.20 3.11
CA ILE A 292 16.41 5.61 3.23
C ILE A 292 15.84 6.16 4.54
N LEU A 293 16.70 6.74 5.37
CA LEU A 293 16.34 7.40 6.62
C LEU A 293 16.32 8.93 6.44
N GLN A 294 15.17 9.55 6.73
CA GLN A 294 15.00 11.00 6.81
C GLN A 294 14.87 11.41 8.28
N GLU A 295 15.64 12.42 8.70
CA GLU A 295 15.50 13.08 10.00
C GLU A 295 14.37 14.11 9.92
N LEU A 296 13.58 14.24 10.99
CA LEU A 296 12.39 15.08 11.07
C LEU A 296 12.48 16.00 12.30
N GLU A 297 11.86 17.18 12.19
CA GLU A 297 11.62 18.05 13.35
C GLU A 297 10.59 17.44 14.30
N SER A 298 10.39 18.03 15.48
CA SER A 298 9.50 17.52 16.53
C SER A 298 8.01 17.46 16.15
N ASP A 299 7.62 18.01 14.99
CA ASP A 299 6.28 17.89 14.43
C ASP A 299 6.06 16.56 13.67
N GLY A 300 7.11 15.80 13.34
CA GLY A 300 7.03 14.57 12.55
C GLY A 300 6.61 14.77 11.09
N ILE A 301 6.65 16.00 10.55
CA ILE A 301 6.25 16.30 9.18
C ILE A 301 7.21 17.26 8.45
N THR A 302 7.95 18.11 9.19
CA THR A 302 8.99 18.95 8.65
C THR A 302 10.31 18.17 8.58
N LYS A 303 10.94 18.16 7.40
CA LYS A 303 12.20 17.43 7.17
C LYS A 303 13.41 18.22 7.67
N SER A 304 14.25 17.56 8.45
CA SER A 304 15.53 18.11 8.91
C SER A 304 16.69 17.48 8.13
N GLY A 305 17.46 18.30 7.40
CA GLY A 305 18.62 17.85 6.64
C GLY A 305 18.34 16.84 5.51
N GLU A 306 19.42 16.37 4.90
CA GLU A 306 19.38 15.44 3.75
C GLU A 306 19.11 13.98 4.17
N PRO A 307 18.26 13.24 3.43
CA PRO A 307 17.99 11.84 3.70
C PRO A 307 19.20 10.94 3.37
N LYS A 308 19.46 9.94 4.23
CA LYS A 308 20.61 9.03 4.10
C LYS A 308 20.17 7.59 3.80
N ILE A 309 20.79 6.97 2.80
CA ILE A 309 20.71 5.51 2.58
C ILE A 309 21.40 4.78 3.74
N ILE A 310 20.70 3.85 4.38
CA ILE A 310 21.22 3.03 5.48
C ILE A 310 21.39 1.54 5.10
N LEU A 311 20.67 1.06 4.10
CA LEU A 311 20.80 -0.28 3.50
C LEU A 311 20.38 -0.24 2.02
N ASP A 312 20.88 -1.16 1.20
CA ASP A 312 20.44 -1.44 -0.18
C ASP A 312 20.71 -2.94 -0.45
N ILE A 313 20.12 -3.51 -1.50
CA ILE A 313 20.22 -4.95 -1.82
C ILE A 313 21.67 -5.43 -1.96
N ASP A 314 21.94 -6.63 -1.43
CA ASP A 314 23.09 -7.46 -1.82
C ASP A 314 22.63 -8.81 -2.43
N ASP A 315 23.58 -9.67 -2.79
CA ASP A 315 23.29 -10.97 -3.40
C ASP A 315 22.46 -11.92 -2.51
N THR A 316 22.28 -11.62 -1.21
CA THR A 316 21.47 -12.42 -0.28
C THR A 316 19.98 -12.07 -0.29
N ASP A 317 19.57 -10.92 -0.86
CA ASP A 317 18.20 -10.37 -0.73
C ASP A 317 17.28 -10.62 -1.92
N GLY A 318 17.79 -11.23 -3.00
CA GLY A 318 17.01 -11.42 -4.23
C GLY A 318 16.74 -10.10 -4.98
N PRO A 319 15.57 -9.92 -5.61
CA PRO A 319 15.29 -8.74 -6.44
C PRO A 319 15.10 -7.43 -5.68
N LEU A 320 14.75 -7.47 -4.39
CA LEU A 320 14.48 -6.28 -3.60
C LEU A 320 14.57 -6.50 -2.08
N ILE A 321 14.69 -5.39 -1.34
CA ILE A 321 14.34 -5.26 0.08
C ILE A 321 13.23 -4.22 0.23
N GLU A 322 12.36 -4.39 1.23
CA GLU A 322 11.19 -3.54 1.47
C GLU A 322 10.71 -3.64 2.93
N ALA A 323 9.60 -2.97 3.30
CA ALA A 323 9.06 -2.94 4.67
C ALA A 323 10.10 -2.78 5.80
N PRO A 324 10.84 -1.65 5.83
CA PRO A 324 11.79 -1.37 6.90
C PRO A 324 11.09 -1.09 8.24
N ASP A 325 11.66 -1.56 9.34
CA ASP A 325 11.29 -1.11 10.70
C ASP A 325 12.53 -1.00 11.59
N ILE A 326 12.57 -0.03 12.52
CA ILE A 326 13.74 0.24 13.36
C ILE A 326 13.39 0.27 14.83
N ILE A 327 14.10 -0.54 15.62
CA ILE A 327 14.13 -0.45 17.08
C ILE A 327 15.54 -0.24 17.60
N ARG A 328 15.64 0.25 18.84
CA ARG A 328 16.90 0.38 19.56
C ARG A 328 16.82 -0.37 20.88
N SER A 329 17.66 -1.40 21.03
CA SER A 329 17.80 -2.15 22.28
C SER A 329 18.34 -1.28 23.42
N LYS A 330 18.12 -1.75 24.66
CA LYS A 330 18.64 -1.12 25.90
C LYS A 330 20.16 -0.95 25.82
N ASP A 331 20.86 -1.95 25.29
CA ASP A 331 22.32 -1.99 25.15
C ASP A 331 22.88 -1.17 23.95
N GLY A 332 22.03 -0.35 23.30
CA GLY A 332 22.46 0.55 22.22
C GLY A 332 22.82 -0.12 20.90
N VAL A 333 22.31 -1.33 20.64
CA VAL A 333 22.24 -1.90 19.29
C VAL A 333 20.94 -1.44 18.63
N TYR A 334 21.05 -0.83 17.45
CA TYR A 334 19.94 -0.59 16.55
C TYR A 334 19.70 -1.84 15.71
N TYR A 335 18.46 -2.27 15.62
CA TYR A 335 18.04 -3.36 14.73
C TYR A 335 17.11 -2.78 13.67
N LEU A 336 17.47 -2.99 12.41
CA LEU A 336 16.69 -2.67 11.22
C LEU A 336 16.10 -3.98 10.71
N PHE A 337 14.81 -4.19 10.94
CA PHE A 337 14.05 -5.23 10.25
C PHE A 337 13.75 -4.79 8.82
N PHE A 338 13.63 -5.74 7.91
CA PHE A 338 13.19 -5.51 6.54
C PHE A 338 12.70 -6.83 5.95
N SER A 339 11.81 -6.75 4.95
CA SER A 339 11.48 -7.91 4.11
C SER A 339 12.45 -8.01 2.95
N SER A 340 12.79 -9.23 2.52
CA SER A 340 13.58 -9.47 1.30
C SER A 340 12.88 -10.43 0.34
N HIS A 341 13.33 -10.45 -0.93
CA HIS A 341 12.63 -11.04 -2.08
C HIS A 341 11.30 -10.37 -2.43
N CYS A 342 10.68 -10.79 -3.53
CA CYS A 342 9.39 -10.29 -4.01
C CYS A 342 8.22 -10.87 -3.21
N PHE A 343 7.30 -10.01 -2.73
CA PHE A 343 6.19 -10.44 -1.86
C PHE A 343 5.32 -11.56 -2.43
N THR A 344 5.11 -11.63 -3.75
CA THR A 344 4.31 -12.68 -4.39
C THR A 344 5.02 -14.04 -4.49
N SER A 345 6.31 -14.10 -4.17
CA SER A 345 7.11 -15.33 -4.16
C SER A 345 7.07 -16.03 -2.79
N LEU A 346 7.39 -17.33 -2.76
CA LEU A 346 7.67 -18.05 -1.52
C LEU A 346 9.07 -17.76 -0.95
N GLY A 347 9.88 -16.97 -1.65
CA GLY A 347 11.16 -16.47 -1.13
C GLY A 347 11.00 -15.33 -0.14
N TYR A 348 9.83 -14.69 -0.09
CA TYR A 348 9.57 -13.59 0.82
C TYR A 348 9.77 -13.99 2.28
N ASN A 349 10.52 -13.17 3.00
CA ASN A 349 10.97 -13.45 4.36
C ASN A 349 11.16 -12.15 5.14
N VAL A 350 11.01 -12.22 6.47
CA VAL A 350 11.46 -11.18 7.41
C VAL A 350 12.94 -11.39 7.70
N LYS A 351 13.78 -10.43 7.31
CA LYS A 351 15.19 -10.31 7.70
C LYS A 351 15.38 -9.22 8.74
N TYR A 352 16.59 -9.16 9.29
CA TYR A 352 17.06 -8.04 10.08
C TYR A 352 18.56 -7.84 9.89
N ALA A 353 19.00 -6.61 10.17
CA ALA A 353 20.39 -6.22 10.26
C ALA A 353 20.61 -5.37 11.52
N HIS A 354 21.83 -5.35 12.04
CA HIS A 354 22.15 -4.67 13.31
C HIS A 354 23.32 -3.68 13.17
N ALA A 355 23.28 -2.59 13.95
CA ALA A 355 24.29 -1.54 13.95
C ALA A 355 24.51 -0.93 15.34
N ARG A 356 25.67 -0.30 15.54
CA ARG A 356 25.96 0.55 16.72
C ARG A 356 25.67 2.04 16.49
N SER A 357 25.07 2.37 15.34
CA SER A 357 24.61 3.71 14.98
C SER A 357 23.37 3.60 14.09
N LEU A 358 22.35 4.41 14.36
CA LEU A 358 21.13 4.51 13.55
C LEU A 358 21.42 4.69 12.05
N LYS A 359 22.49 5.42 11.74
CA LYS A 359 22.91 5.78 10.37
C LYS A 359 23.91 4.78 9.78
N GLY A 360 23.98 3.56 10.32
CA GLY A 360 24.80 2.45 9.84
C GLY A 360 26.31 2.59 10.10
N PRO A 361 27.16 1.68 9.55
CA PRO A 361 26.77 0.55 8.69
C PRO A 361 25.99 -0.53 9.46
N TYR A 362 25.10 -1.23 8.75
CA TYR A 362 24.31 -2.34 9.26
C TYR A 362 24.90 -3.68 8.80
N THR A 363 24.94 -4.66 9.70
CA THR A 363 25.37 -6.04 9.44
C THR A 363 24.13 -6.94 9.39
N ARG A 364 23.85 -7.54 8.22
CA ARG A 364 22.75 -8.52 8.06
C ARG A 364 22.94 -9.72 8.99
N ALA A 365 21.85 -10.32 9.44
CA ALA A 365 21.88 -11.65 10.05
C ALA A 365 22.00 -12.74 8.97
N ASP A 366 22.76 -13.80 9.23
CA ASP A 366 23.00 -14.90 8.27
C ASP A 366 21.72 -15.68 7.90
N ARG A 367 20.74 -15.71 8.83
CA ARG A 367 19.44 -16.35 8.66
C ARG A 367 18.31 -15.30 8.79
N PRO A 368 17.28 -15.33 7.92
CA PRO A 368 16.04 -14.58 8.15
C PRO A 368 15.37 -14.93 9.49
N LEU A 369 14.70 -13.95 10.10
CA LEU A 369 13.90 -14.14 11.31
C LEU A 369 12.70 -15.06 11.04
N LEU A 370 12.05 -14.90 9.88
CA LEU A 370 10.96 -15.75 9.40
C LEU A 370 11.06 -15.94 7.89
N GLN A 371 11.01 -17.19 7.44
CA GLN A 371 10.91 -17.57 6.01
C GLN A 371 9.74 -18.55 5.79
N THR A 372 9.41 -18.83 4.53
CA THR A 372 8.48 -19.93 4.19
C THR A 372 8.91 -21.24 4.85
N THR A 373 7.93 -22.02 5.30
CA THR A 373 8.03 -23.24 6.16
C THR A 373 8.29 -23.01 7.65
N ASP A 374 8.80 -21.86 8.09
CA ASP A 374 8.92 -21.58 9.53
C ASP A 374 7.53 -21.52 10.17
N PHE A 375 7.31 -22.29 11.24
CA PHE A 375 6.01 -22.41 11.94
C PHE A 375 4.81 -22.78 11.05
N GLY A 376 5.03 -23.23 9.80
CA GLY A 376 3.99 -23.47 8.79
C GLY A 376 3.58 -22.25 7.95
N LEU A 377 4.33 -21.15 7.99
CA LEU A 377 4.06 -19.94 7.23
C LEU A 377 4.43 -20.08 5.74
N GLU A 378 3.73 -19.31 4.89
CA GLU A 378 4.11 -19.05 3.50
C GLU A 378 4.33 -17.55 3.30
N ALA A 379 5.47 -17.17 2.70
CA ALA A 379 5.81 -15.80 2.34
C ALA A 379 5.59 -14.75 3.46
N PRO A 380 6.17 -14.91 4.67
CA PRO A 380 6.07 -13.93 5.74
C PRO A 380 6.90 -12.67 5.44
N GLY A 381 6.39 -11.50 5.82
CA GLY A 381 7.05 -10.20 5.66
C GLY A 381 6.18 -9.05 6.18
N GLY A 382 6.53 -7.80 5.85
CA GLY A 382 5.79 -6.61 6.29
C GLY A 382 5.65 -6.54 7.81
N ALA A 383 6.78 -6.47 8.54
CA ALA A 383 6.82 -6.63 9.99
C ALA A 383 7.16 -5.33 10.73
N SER A 384 6.31 -4.93 11.68
CA SER A 384 6.57 -3.82 12.62
C SER A 384 6.63 -4.32 14.07
N ILE A 385 7.63 -3.83 14.81
CA ILE A 385 8.03 -4.35 16.10
C ILE A 385 7.74 -3.33 17.21
N SER A 386 7.21 -3.81 18.33
CA SER A 386 6.93 -2.97 19.50
C SER A 386 8.20 -2.30 20.03
N LYS A 387 8.11 -1.05 20.48
CA LYS A 387 9.25 -0.22 20.94
C LYS A 387 10.11 -0.84 22.07
N ASP A 388 9.60 -1.80 22.82
CA ASP A 388 10.37 -2.53 23.85
C ASP A 388 11.09 -3.79 23.34
N GLY A 389 10.90 -4.15 22.07
CA GLY A 389 11.49 -5.31 21.40
C GLY A 389 10.82 -6.65 21.72
N THR A 390 9.68 -6.68 22.43
CA THR A 390 9.08 -7.94 22.93
C THR A 390 7.98 -8.53 22.05
N LYS A 391 7.42 -7.77 21.11
CA LYS A 391 6.29 -8.17 20.26
C LYS A 391 6.44 -7.71 18.82
N MET A 392 5.87 -8.48 17.89
CA MET A 392 5.88 -8.21 16.46
C MET A 392 4.51 -8.50 15.87
N VAL A 393 4.02 -7.61 15.00
CA VAL A 393 3.01 -7.96 13.99
C VAL A 393 3.70 -8.07 12.65
N PHE A 394 3.22 -8.98 11.80
CA PHE A 394 3.72 -9.16 10.43
C PHE A 394 2.62 -9.76 9.57
N HIS A 395 2.75 -9.67 8.24
CA HIS A 395 1.84 -10.36 7.32
C HIS A 395 2.41 -11.70 6.85
N ALA A 396 1.55 -12.67 6.54
CA ALA A 396 1.92 -13.85 5.73
C ALA A 396 0.77 -14.24 4.79
N LYS A 397 1.06 -15.10 3.81
CA LYS A 397 0.06 -15.56 2.84
C LYS A 397 -0.98 -16.46 3.51
N CYS A 398 -2.26 -16.17 3.27
CA CYS A 398 -3.40 -16.93 3.76
C CYS A 398 -4.36 -17.22 2.59
N GLY A 399 -4.16 -18.37 1.92
CA GLY A 399 -4.87 -18.69 0.69
C GLY A 399 -4.57 -17.69 -0.43
N GLY A 400 -5.56 -16.87 -0.80
CA GLY A 400 -5.45 -15.80 -1.79
C GLY A 400 -5.05 -14.42 -1.22
N TRP A 401 -4.96 -14.28 0.10
CA TRP A 401 -4.81 -12.99 0.79
C TRP A 401 -3.49 -12.88 1.57
N ARG A 402 -3.28 -11.72 2.20
CA ARG A 402 -2.25 -11.44 3.20
C ARG A 402 -2.93 -11.23 4.54
N CYS A 403 -2.60 -12.01 5.55
CA CYS A 403 -3.22 -11.91 6.88
C CYS A 403 -2.19 -11.48 7.90
N MET A 404 -2.61 -10.68 8.88
CA MET A 404 -1.76 -10.29 10.01
C MET A 404 -1.63 -11.47 10.98
N PHE A 405 -0.40 -11.69 11.43
CA PHE A 405 -0.03 -12.58 12.52
C PHE A 405 0.65 -11.76 13.63
N ALA A 406 0.45 -12.17 14.88
CA ALA A 406 1.07 -11.58 16.06
C ALA A 406 2.04 -12.59 16.70
N SER A 407 3.20 -12.13 17.17
CA SER A 407 4.21 -12.98 17.82
C SER A 407 4.92 -12.26 18.96
N GLY A 408 5.47 -13.04 19.90
CA GLY A 408 6.54 -12.58 20.79
C GLY A 408 7.88 -12.59 20.08
N LEU A 409 8.81 -11.75 20.54
CA LEU A 409 10.22 -11.75 20.15
C LEU A 409 11.13 -11.94 21.37
N ASP A 410 12.33 -12.46 21.13
CA ASP A 410 13.47 -12.51 22.04
C ASP A 410 14.69 -11.94 21.31
N ILE A 411 15.28 -10.87 21.84
CA ILE A 411 16.41 -10.14 21.26
C ILE A 411 17.64 -10.35 22.14
N ARG A 412 18.50 -11.27 21.71
CA ARG A 412 19.68 -11.73 22.45
C ARG A 412 20.86 -10.83 22.15
N SER A 413 20.94 -9.69 22.83
CA SER A 413 21.95 -8.65 22.59
C SER A 413 23.41 -9.11 22.74
N GLY A 414 23.66 -10.20 23.48
CA GLY A 414 25.00 -10.80 23.62
C GLY A 414 25.58 -11.38 22.33
N ASN A 415 24.76 -11.74 21.34
CA ASN A 415 25.18 -12.21 20.01
C ASN A 415 24.36 -11.60 18.85
N ASN A 416 23.67 -10.49 19.11
CA ASN A 416 22.77 -9.77 18.20
C ASN A 416 21.72 -10.66 17.48
N THR A 417 21.37 -11.82 18.05
CA THR A 417 20.42 -12.76 17.42
C THR A 417 18.99 -12.45 17.89
N ILE A 418 18.05 -12.42 16.95
CA ILE A 418 16.61 -12.32 17.23
C ILE A 418 15.95 -13.66 16.89
N VAL A 419 15.05 -14.11 17.76
CA VAL A 419 14.15 -15.25 17.51
C VAL A 419 12.71 -14.90 17.92
N LEU A 420 11.75 -15.74 17.52
CA LEU A 420 10.40 -15.68 18.06
C LEU A 420 10.35 -16.29 19.47
N SER A 421 9.54 -15.68 20.33
CA SER A 421 9.28 -16.10 21.70
C SER A 421 7.78 -16.32 21.94
N ALA A 422 7.43 -16.93 23.07
CA ALA A 422 6.03 -17.09 23.45
C ALA A 422 5.36 -15.73 23.71
N LEU A 423 4.12 -15.55 23.24
CA LEU A 423 3.32 -14.39 23.59
C LEU A 423 2.93 -14.45 25.08
N GLU A 424 3.70 -13.77 25.92
CA GLU A 424 3.39 -13.64 27.34
C GLU A 424 2.04 -12.95 27.57
N PHE A 425 1.07 -13.72 28.06
CA PHE A 425 -0.19 -13.21 28.55
C PHE A 425 0.03 -12.43 29.85
N ARG A 426 0.14 -11.09 29.76
CA ARG A 426 -0.08 -10.23 30.93
C ARG A 426 -1.55 -10.28 31.33
N VAL A 427 -1.92 -11.31 32.08
CA VAL A 427 -3.16 -11.33 32.84
C VAL A 427 -3.10 -10.17 33.82
N SER A 428 -3.91 -9.14 33.60
CA SER A 428 -4.06 -7.99 34.48
C SER A 428 -4.86 -8.36 35.74
N GLY A 429 -4.39 -9.38 36.45
CA GLY A 429 -4.95 -9.86 37.70
C GLY A 429 -4.44 -9.03 38.86
N ASN A 430 -5.35 -8.43 39.62
CA ASN A 430 -5.00 -7.69 40.83
C ASN A 430 -4.58 -8.70 41.90
N HIS A 431 -3.27 -8.88 42.10
CA HIS A 431 -2.69 -9.85 43.05
C HIS A 431 -1.84 -9.16 44.12
N SER A 432 -2.48 -8.21 44.80
CA SER A 432 -2.18 -7.91 46.20
C SER A 432 -2.63 -9.10 47.09
N VAL A 433 -1.84 -10.16 47.13
CA VAL A 433 -1.97 -11.23 48.13
C VAL A 433 -0.74 -11.17 49.04
N ASN A 434 -0.97 -11.09 50.34
CA ASN A 434 0.09 -10.97 51.33
C ASN A 434 1.01 -12.19 51.30
N GLY A 435 2.32 -11.96 51.47
CA GLY A 435 3.30 -13.04 51.46
C GLY A 435 3.23 -13.94 52.69
N THR A 436 4.04 -15.00 52.66
CA THR A 436 4.44 -15.74 53.86
C THR A 436 5.87 -16.22 53.63
N GLU A 437 6.76 -15.98 54.58
CA GLU A 437 8.09 -16.58 54.57
C GLU A 437 7.97 -18.10 54.77
N MET A 438 8.78 -18.87 54.05
CA MET A 438 9.09 -20.23 54.46
C MET A 438 10.52 -20.58 54.06
N SER A 439 11.43 -20.32 54.99
CA SER A 439 12.83 -20.71 54.91
C SER A 439 13.00 -22.16 55.35
N VAL A 440 13.49 -23.02 54.45
CA VAL A 440 14.12 -24.30 54.83
C VAL A 440 15.33 -24.57 53.94
N SER A 441 16.51 -24.44 54.54
CA SER A 441 17.66 -25.32 54.28
C SER A 441 17.75 -26.28 55.48
N PRO A 442 18.28 -27.49 55.32
CA PRO A 442 19.73 -27.67 55.10
C PRO A 442 20.13 -27.90 53.63
#